data_AF-A0A2S7XSD1-F1
#
_entry.id   AF-A0A2S7XSD1-F1
#
_cell.length_a   1.000
_cell.length_b   1.000
_cell.length_c   1.000
_cell.angle_alpha   90.00
_cell.angle_beta   90.00
_cell.angle_gamma   90.00
#
_symmetry.space_group_name_H-M   'P 1'
#
loop_
_entity.id
_entity.type
_entity.pdbx_description
1 polymer ?
#
loop_
_entity_poly.entity_id
_entity_poly.type
_entity_poly.pdbx_seq_one_letter_code
_entity_poly.pdbx_strand_id
1 'polypeptide(L)' 'MHKVWQIFDPRRTLVALFGFLFVLALLIHFILLSSPAFNWISG' A
#
# COMPACT_ATOMS: atom_id res chain seq x y z
N MET A 1 12.90 19.32 7.91
CA MET A 1 11.99 18.52 7.04
C MET A 1 10.51 18.91 7.14
N HIS A 2 10.07 19.77 8.08
CA HIS A 2 8.67 20.19 8.17
C HIS A 2 8.18 21.10 7.02
N LYS A 3 9.11 21.75 6.29
CA LYS A 3 8.78 22.67 5.17
C LYS A 3 8.05 21.98 4.01
N VAL A 4 8.15 20.65 3.88
CA VAL A 4 7.41 19.88 2.85
C VAL A 4 5.89 20.06 3.02
N TRP A 5 5.40 20.19 4.25
CA TRP A 5 3.98 20.40 4.55
C TRP A 5 3.48 21.82 4.25
N GLN A 6 4.38 22.74 3.92
CA GLN A 6 4.01 24.09 3.45
C GLN A 6 3.74 24.11 1.95
N ILE A 7 4.22 23.09 1.21
CA ILE A 7 4.06 22.96 -0.25
C ILE A 7 2.95 21.97 -0.58
N PHE A 8 2.79 20.91 0.21
CA PHE A 8 1.77 19.89 0.01
C PHE A 8 0.71 19.90 1.11
N ASP A 9 -0.57 19.85 0.73
CA ASP A 9 -1.68 19.71 1.67
C ASP A 9 -1.59 18.37 2.44
N PRO A 10 -1.33 18.40 3.76
CA PRO A 10 -1.00 17.20 4.52
C PRO A 10 -2.10 16.14 4.49
N ARG A 11 -3.37 16.56 4.53
CA ARG A 11 -4.52 15.64 4.46
C ARG A 11 -4.54 14.85 3.15
N ARG A 12 -4.33 15.51 2.02
CA ARG A 12 -4.38 14.87 0.70
C ARG A 12 -3.20 13.93 0.51
N THR A 13 -2.00 14.34 0.94
CA THR A 13 -0.80 13.51 0.86
C THR A 13 -0.92 12.26 1.72
N LEU A 14 -1.47 12.36 2.94
CA LEU A 14 -1.68 11.20 3.81
C LEU A 14 -2.71 10.23 3.22
N VAL A 15 -3.82 10.72 2.66
CA VAL A 15 -4.83 9.87 2.00
C VAL A 15 -4.24 9.19 0.77
N ALA A 16 -3.47 9.91 -0.05
CA ALA A 16 -2.81 9.35 -1.22
C ALA A 16 -1.77 8.28 -0.84
N LEU A 17 -0.96 8.54 0.19
CA LEU A 17 0.02 7.57 0.69
C LEU A 17 -0.67 6.31 1.23
N PHE A 18 -1.71 6.49 2.05
CA PHE A 18 -2.48 5.37 2.58
C PHE A 18 -3.12 4.55 1.47
N GLY A 19 -3.80 5.20 0.52
CA GLY A 19 -4.42 4.53 -0.63
C GLY A 19 -3.40 3.77 -1.48
N PHE A 20 -2.26 4.39 -1.79
CA PHE A 20 -1.18 3.75 -2.52
C PHE A 20 -0.64 2.51 -1.81
N LEU A 21 -0.27 2.65 -0.53
CA LEU A 21 0.29 1.54 0.25
C LEU A 21 -0.74 0.43 0.46
N PHE A 22 -2.01 0.77 0.63
CA PHE A 22 -3.09 -0.21 0.78
C PHE A 22 -3.29 -1.03 -0.50
N VAL A 23 -3.37 -0.38 -1.66
CA VAL A 23 -3.47 -1.07 -2.96
C VAL A 23 -2.23 -1.93 -3.21
N LEU A 24 -1.04 -1.41 -2.93
CA LEU A 24 0.21 -2.15 -3.07
C LEU A 24 0.22 -3.40 -2.17
N ALA A 25 -0.21 -3.27 -0.91
CA ALA A 25 -0.30 -4.39 0.01
C ALA A 25 -1.27 -5.46 -0.53
N LEU A 26 -2.48 -5.08 -0.96
CA LEU A 26 -3.43 -6.02 -1.53
C LEU A 26 -2.88 -6.74 -2.77
N LEU A 27 -2.22 -6.00 -3.66
CA LEU A 27 -1.59 -6.56 -4.86
C LEU A 27 -0.57 -7.64 -4.50
N ILE A 28 0.32 -7.37 -3.54
CA ILE A 28 1.33 -8.34 -3.08
C ILE A 28 0.65 -9.58 -2.49
N HIS A 29 -0.37 -9.41 -1.64
CA HIS A 29 -1.08 -10.54 -1.03
C HIS A 29 -1.78 -11.40 -2.09
N PHE A 30 -2.46 -10.78 -3.07
CA PHE A 30 -3.10 -11.53 -4.14
C PHE A 30 -2.10 -12.28 -5.02
N ILE A 31 -0.92 -11.71 -5.28
CA ILE A 31 0.14 -12.39 -6.04
C ILE A 31 0.66 -13.62 -5.28
N LEU A 32 0.92 -13.48 -3.97
CA LEU A 32 1.39 -14.59 -3.16
C LEU A 32 0.31 -15.68 -3.03
N LEU A 33 -0.95 -15.28 -2.86
CA LEU A 33 -2.07 -16.22 -2.79
C LEU A 33 -2.33 -16.93 -4.12
N SER A 34 -2.06 -16.28 -5.25
CA SER A 34 -2.14 -16.94 -6.57
C SER A 34 -0.99 -17.93 -6.80
N SER A 35 0.08 -17.88 -6.02
CA SER A 35 1.26 -18.70 -6.22
C SER A 35 1.14 -20.02 -5.43
N PRO A 36 1.20 -21.20 -6.08
CA PRO A 36 0.99 -22.49 -5.41
C PRO A 36 1.96 -22.75 -4.24
N ALA A 37 3.18 -22.24 -4.33
CA ALA A 37 4.21 -22.42 -3.29
C ALA A 37 4.07 -21.48 -2.08
N PHE A 38 3.35 -20.36 -2.24
CA PHE A 38 3.24 -19.32 -1.21
C PHE A 38 1.78 -19.09 -0.77
N ASN A 39 0.83 -19.80 -1.36
CA ASN A 39 -0.57 -19.73 -0.97
C ASN A 39 -0.74 -20.39 0.39
N TRP A 40 -0.91 -19.57 1.42
CA TRP A 40 -1.08 -20.01 2.80
C TRP A 40 -2.53 -20.31 3.19
N ILE A 41 -3.51 -20.09 2.28
CA ILE A 41 -4.93 -20.38 2.51
C ILE A 41 -5.31 -21.74 1.92
N SER A 42 -4.68 -22.11 0.81
CA SER A 42 -4.92 -23.37 0.09
C SER A 42 -3.87 -24.44 0.38
N GLY A 43 -3.17 -24.33 1.52
CA GLY A 43 -2.21 -25.34 1.99
C GLY A 43 -2.79 -26.74 2.09
#